data_AF-A0A1C4J9C2-F1
#
_entry.id   AF-A0A1C4J9C2-F1
#
_cell.length_a   1.000
_cell.length_b   1.000
_cell.length_c   1.000
_cell.angle_alpha   90.00
_cell.angle_beta   90.00
_cell.angle_gamma   90.00
#
_symmetry.space_group_name_H-M   'P 1'
#
loop_
_entity.id
_entity.type
_entity.pdbx_description
1 polymer ?
#
loop_
_entity_poly.entity_id
_entity_poly.type
_entity_poly.pdbx_seq_one_letter_code
_entity_poly.pdbx_strand_id
1 'polypeptide(L)'
;MNGPQHYREAEWLAERAHHFTYGDGGDPVVGAALATEAQVHATLALAAATAMQAAVDGSEPGMGGGEFAAWYEVAGVKRGERG
;
A
#
# COMPACT_ATOMS: atom_id res chain seq x y z
N MET A 1 8.27 -4.19 3.16
CA MET A 1 7.26 -3.58 2.27
C MET A 1 7.10 -2.12 2.63
N ASN A 2 7.19 -1.21 1.67
CA ASN A 2 7.15 0.23 1.90
C ASN A 2 5.94 0.83 1.16
N GLY A 3 5.08 1.53 1.90
CA GLY A 3 3.84 2.12 1.39
C GLY A 3 3.98 2.96 0.10
N PRO A 4 5.04 3.77 -0.08
CA PRO A 4 5.22 4.57 -1.30
C PRO A 4 5.38 3.74 -2.58
N GLN A 5 5.94 2.53 -2.50
CA GLN A 5 6.07 1.64 -3.65
C GLN A 5 4.71 1.12 -4.10
N HIS A 6 3.86 0.75 -3.14
CA HIS A 6 2.50 0.32 -3.47
C HIS A 6 1.68 1.45 -4.10
N TYR A 7 1.89 2.70 -3.68
CA TYR A 7 1.23 3.84 -4.32
C TYR A 7 1.65 4.01 -5.79
N ARG A 8 2.95 3.96 -6.09
CA ARG A 8 3.46 4.07 -7.48
C ARG A 8 2.98 2.92 -8.37
N GLU A 9 2.96 1.71 -7.83
CA GLU A 9 2.50 0.55 -8.58
C GLU A 9 0.99 0.63 -8.86
N ALA A 10 0.20 1.14 -7.90
CA ALA A 10 -1.22 1.38 -8.10
C ALA A 10 -1.50 2.37 -9.23
N GLU A 11 -0.77 3.49 -9.28
CA GLU A 11 -0.91 4.49 -10.36
C GLU A 11 -0.52 3.89 -11.71
N TRP A 12 0.60 3.19 -11.79
CA TRP A 12 1.06 2.56 -13.02
C TRP A 12 0.09 1.48 -13.54
N LEU A 13 -0.43 0.64 -12.66
CA LEU A 13 -1.43 -0.37 -13.01
C LEU A 13 -2.77 0.28 -13.42
N ALA A 14 -3.18 1.37 -12.77
CA ALA A 14 -4.39 2.09 -13.12
C ALA A 14 -4.31 2.74 -14.52
N GLU A 15 -3.17 3.32 -14.88
CA GLU A 15 -2.93 3.86 -16.23
C GLU A 15 -3.02 2.76 -17.29
N ARG A 16 -2.40 1.60 -17.03
CA ARG A 16 -2.49 0.45 -17.94
C ARG A 16 -3.91 -0.11 -18.01
N ALA A 17 -4.60 -0.22 -16.88
CA ALA A 17 -5.99 -0.65 -16.83
C ALA A 17 -6.88 0.24 -17.71
N HIS A 18 -6.71 1.56 -17.63
CA HIS A 18 -7.41 2.51 -18.49
C HIS A 18 -7.10 2.27 -19.97
N HIS A 19 -5.81 2.10 -20.31
CA HIS A 19 -5.41 1.80 -21.69
C HIS A 19 -6.05 0.52 -22.23
N PHE A 20 -6.04 -0.58 -21.46
CA PHE A 20 -6.66 -1.83 -21.90
C PHE A 20 -8.19 -1.81 -21.87
N THR A 21 -8.81 -0.94 -21.06
CA THR A 21 -10.28 -0.83 -21.00
C THR A 21 -10.84 0.03 -22.13
N TYR A 22 -10.18 1.14 -22.47
CA TYR A 22 -10.74 2.17 -23.36
C TYR A 22 -9.87 2.49 -24.59
N GLY A 23 -8.69 1.88 -24.71
CA GLY A 23 -7.80 2.05 -25.85
C GLY A 23 -8.29 1.33 -27.11
N ASP A 24 -7.78 1.75 -28.26
CA ASP A 24 -8.08 1.10 -29.53
C ASP A 24 -7.47 -0.32 -29.56
N GLY A 25 -8.29 -1.33 -29.82
CA GLY A 25 -7.90 -2.74 -29.62
C GLY A 25 -7.79 -3.18 -28.15
N GLY A 26 -8.46 -2.47 -27.23
CA GLY A 26 -8.47 -2.79 -25.80
C GLY A 26 -9.02 -4.19 -25.47
N ASP A 27 -8.56 -4.73 -24.35
CA ASP A 27 -9.07 -5.93 -23.72
C ASP A 27 -9.62 -5.58 -22.33
N PRO A 28 -10.95 -5.40 -22.19
CA PRO A 28 -11.57 -5.04 -20.91
C PRO A 28 -11.36 -6.08 -19.80
N VAL A 29 -11.11 -7.35 -20.14
CA VAL A 29 -10.83 -8.39 -19.13
C VAL A 29 -9.44 -8.14 -18.53
N VAL A 30 -8.45 -7.86 -19.37
CA VAL A 30 -7.11 -7.43 -18.91
C VAL A 30 -7.20 -6.12 -18.15
N GLY A 31 -7.98 -5.16 -18.65
CA GLY A 31 -8.24 -3.89 -17.99
C GLY A 31 -8.79 -4.06 -16.56
N ALA A 32 -9.80 -4.91 -16.39
CA ALA A 32 -10.39 -5.20 -15.08
C ALA A 32 -9.43 -5.93 -14.13
N ALA A 33 -8.60 -6.84 -14.64
CA ALA A 33 -7.58 -7.51 -13.85
C ALA A 33 -6.52 -6.53 -13.32
N LEU A 34 -6.01 -5.66 -14.19
CA LEU A 34 -5.04 -4.61 -13.82
C LEU A 34 -5.65 -3.59 -12.84
N ALA A 35 -6.93 -3.21 -13.03
CA ALA A 35 -7.62 -2.33 -12.10
C ALA A 35 -7.77 -2.96 -10.71
N THR A 36 -8.04 -4.27 -10.66
CA THR A 36 -8.13 -5.02 -9.40
C THR A 36 -6.79 -5.03 -8.67
N GLU A 37 -5.68 -5.29 -9.40
CA GLU A 37 -4.34 -5.26 -8.83
C GLU A 37 -3.95 -3.85 -8.35
N ALA A 38 -4.29 -2.81 -9.12
CA ALA A 38 -4.10 -1.43 -8.71
C ALA A 38 -4.82 -1.11 -7.39
N GLN A 39 -6.05 -1.59 -7.22
CA GLN A 39 -6.83 -1.42 -5.98
C GLN A 39 -6.19 -2.15 -4.79
N VAL A 40 -5.62 -3.34 -4.98
CA VAL A 40 -4.88 -4.06 -3.94
C VAL A 40 -3.68 -3.22 -3.49
N HIS A 41 -2.88 -2.71 -4.43
CA HIS A 41 -1.73 -1.86 -4.13
C HIS A 41 -2.15 -0.55 -3.44
N ALA A 42 -3.21 0.11 -3.89
CA ALA A 42 -3.74 1.32 -3.24
C ALA A 42 -4.19 1.04 -1.79
N THR A 43 -4.84 -0.11 -1.56
CA THR A 43 -5.28 -0.53 -0.23
C THR A 43 -4.10 -0.83 0.70
N LEU A 44 -3.06 -1.49 0.19
CA LEU A 44 -1.82 -1.74 0.95
C LEU A 44 -1.08 -0.44 1.28
N ALA A 45 -1.02 0.49 0.32
CA ALA A 45 -0.43 1.81 0.55
C ALA A 45 -1.21 2.60 1.61
N LEU A 46 -2.55 2.56 1.55
CA LEU A 46 -3.43 3.17 2.53
C LEU A 46 -3.24 2.54 3.91
N ALA A 47 -3.26 1.21 4.01
CA ALA A 47 -3.05 0.49 5.26
C ALA A 47 -1.69 0.83 5.89
N ALA A 48 -0.62 0.90 5.08
CA ALA A 48 0.68 1.33 5.54
C ALA A 48 0.68 2.79 6.03
N ALA A 49 0.03 3.70 5.29
CA ALA A 49 -0.10 5.10 5.70
C ALA A 49 -0.88 5.23 7.02
N THR A 50 -1.99 4.49 7.18
CA THR A 50 -2.78 4.44 8.40
C THR A 50 -1.99 3.84 9.57
N ALA A 51 -1.23 2.76 9.35
CA ALA A 51 -0.37 2.17 10.37
C ALA A 51 0.75 3.13 10.81
N MET A 52 1.27 3.94 9.90
CA MET A 52 2.26 4.99 10.22
C MET A 52 1.63 6.23 10.88
N GLN A 53 0.35 6.52 10.64
CA GLN A 53 -0.39 7.65 11.22
C GLN A 53 -1.10 7.34 12.54
N ALA A 54 -1.30 6.05 12.88
CA ALA A 54 -1.80 5.65 14.17
C ALA A 54 -0.85 6.22 15.23
N ALA A 55 -1.37 7.17 16.01
CA ALA A 55 -0.54 7.98 16.87
C ALA A 55 0.13 7.08 17.93
N VAL A 56 1.17 7.65 18.54
CA VAL A 56 2.02 6.94 19.46
C VAL A 56 2.19 7.73 20.80
N ASP A 57 1.26 7.68 21.79
CA ASP A 57 1.43 8.23 23.16
C ASP A 57 1.46 7.19 24.32
N GLY A 58 2.61 6.69 24.78
CA GLY A 58 3.85 6.51 24.03
C GLY A 58 3.77 5.37 23.00
N SER A 59 2.57 4.76 22.83
CA SER A 59 1.83 4.64 21.56
C SER A 59 0.29 4.92 21.77
N GLU A 60 -0.52 5.66 20.96
CA GLU A 60 -1.98 5.95 21.16
C GLU A 60 -2.66 6.38 19.85
N PRO A 61 -3.88 5.96 19.45
CA PRO A 61 -4.65 4.77 19.78
C PRO A 61 -5.06 3.96 18.52
N GLY A 62 -5.23 2.64 18.66
CA GLY A 62 -5.88 1.78 17.65
C GLY A 62 -5.14 0.48 17.30
N MET A 63 -3.90 0.31 17.75
CA MET A 63 -3.10 -0.89 17.47
C MET A 63 -2.42 -1.34 18.76
N GLY A 64 -2.74 -2.55 19.22
CA GLY A 64 -2.10 -3.10 20.43
C GLY A 64 -0.58 -3.23 20.22
N GLY A 65 0.23 -3.03 21.26
CA GLY A 65 1.69 -3.00 21.15
C GLY A 65 2.34 -4.23 20.49
N GLY A 66 1.67 -5.40 20.55
CA GLY A 66 2.11 -6.60 19.83
C GLY A 66 1.86 -6.56 18.32
N GLU A 67 0.77 -5.92 17.90
CA GLU A 67 0.43 -5.74 16.49
C GLU A 67 1.35 -4.68 15.86
N PHE A 68 1.67 -3.62 16.61
CA PHE A 68 2.67 -2.62 16.23
C PHE A 68 4.06 -3.23 15.97
N ALA A 69 4.49 -4.19 16.80
CA ALA A 69 5.77 -4.88 16.63
C ALA A 69 5.83 -5.73 15.36
N ALA A 70 4.74 -6.43 15.03
CA ALA A 70 4.63 -7.22 13.80
C ALA A 70 4.69 -6.34 12.54
N TRP A 71 4.05 -5.17 12.56
CA TRP A 71 4.14 -4.19 11.46
C TRP A 71 5.55 -3.64 11.28
N TYR A 72 6.29 -3.40 12.37
CA TYR A 72 7.70 -2.97 12.29
C TYR A 72 8.62 -4.02 11.66
N GLU A 73 8.41 -5.30 11.98
CA GLU A 73 9.15 -6.43 11.39
C GLU A 73 8.91 -6.53 9.88
N VAL A 74 7.65 -6.44 9.45
CA VAL A 74 7.24 -6.48 8.03
C VAL A 74 7.70 -5.23 7.25
N ALA A 75 7.73 -4.07 7.91
CA ALA A 75 8.23 -2.82 7.34
C ALA A 75 9.77 -2.82 7.16
N GLY A 76 10.49 -3.75 7.79
CA GLY A 76 11.95 -3.88 7.65
C GLY A 76 12.74 -2.76 8.33
N VAL A 77 12.14 -2.05 9.29
CA VAL A 77 12.78 -0.94 10.00
C VAL A 77 13.69 -1.51 11.08
N LYS A 78 15.02 -1.37 10.91
CA LYS A 78 16.00 -1.71 11.95
C LYS A 78 15.74 -0.86 13.20
N ARG A 79 15.62 -1.51 14.35
CA ARG A 79 15.45 -0.86 15.66
C ARG A 79 16.80 -0.25 16.09
N GLY A 80 16.85 1.08 16.23
CA GLY A 80 18.00 1.86 16.72
C GLY A 80 18.76 2.53 15.56
N GLU A 81 18.98 3.84 15.56
CA GLU A 81 19.83 4.53 16.55
C GLU A 81 19.14 5.78 17.15
N ARG A 82 18.84 5.72 18.46
CA ARG A 82 18.83 6.94 19.29
C ARG A 82 20.25 7.09 19.83
N GLY A 83 20.96 8.11 19.36
CA GLY A 83 22.06 8.75 20.09
C GLY A 83 21.52 9.91 20.88
#